data_AF-A0A1Q8Z9G8-F1
#
_entry.id   AF-A0A1Q8Z9G8-F1
#
_cell.length_a   1.000
_cell.length_b   1.000
_cell.length_c   1.000
_cell.angle_alpha   90.00
_cell.angle_beta   90.00
_cell.angle_gamma   90.00
#
_symmetry.space_group_name_H-M   'P 1'
#
loop_
_entity.id
_entity.type
_entity.pdbx_description
1 polymer ?
#
loop_
_entity_poly.entity_id
_entity_poly.type
_entity_poly.pdbx_seq_one_letter_code
_entity_poly.pdbx_strand_id
1 'polypeptide(L)'
;MKGVFRRACTESQAARYCGAPIGDGDYAPGLLRFHGGYPTDTRWTEHLVDLVHPQQNRQIKQDDRSSAFVQISLYKPEIQVGMSSTAPLPESEWEEIWAIWGRGISMGLGCRVCAGYGQPETHTGNVLYRAQLIGQGQAAKLLDGTGEFRPNMFRATIRGHALRLFGGLTDASTADRLVDQLFGSAMDKGTVGLLGMGFRDADLQLDAFGKDAYALTTYAVKGELTWLLTQHVSEAEDQALKKLIVALTRFAMLLGGFGKSWRRADQQGSTSPSPLVLHPPGHPRKGNFVKL
;
A
#
# COMPACT_ATOMS: atom_id res chain seq x y z
N MET A 1 -16.59 3.57 3.51
CA MET A 1 -16.65 4.96 4.05
C MET A 1 -16.85 4.97 5.56
N LYS A 2 -18.07 4.78 6.09
CA LYS A 2 -18.35 4.77 7.54
C LYS A 2 -17.40 3.86 8.34
N GLY A 3 -17.18 2.63 7.88
CA GLY A 3 -16.26 1.70 8.56
C GLY A 3 -14.80 2.18 8.58
N VAL A 4 -14.33 2.80 7.49
CA VAL A 4 -12.97 3.38 7.42
C VAL A 4 -12.84 4.54 8.41
N PHE A 5 -13.82 5.46 8.42
CA PHE A 5 -13.87 6.57 9.36
C PHE A 5 -13.89 6.07 10.82
N ARG A 6 -14.80 5.13 11.14
CA ARG A 6 -14.96 4.57 12.49
C ARG A 6 -13.67 3.94 13.03
N ARG A 7 -12.86 3.28 12.18
CA ARG A 7 -11.58 2.70 12.61
C ARG A 7 -10.52 3.75 12.95
N ALA A 8 -10.65 4.97 12.44
CA ALA A 8 -9.76 6.08 12.74
C ALA A 8 -10.25 6.96 13.91
N CYS A 9 -11.43 6.65 14.45
CA CYS A 9 -11.98 7.30 15.64
C CYS A 9 -11.41 6.68 16.93
N THR A 10 -11.33 7.49 17.98
CA THR A 10 -11.39 6.98 19.37
C THR A 10 -12.76 6.38 19.66
N GLU A 11 -12.91 5.65 20.77
CA GLU A 11 -14.20 5.08 21.16
C GLU A 11 -15.30 6.14 21.31
N SER A 12 -14.98 7.29 21.92
CA SER A 12 -15.91 8.41 22.09
C SER A 12 -16.30 9.05 20.77
N GLN A 13 -15.34 9.26 19.86
CA GLN A 13 -15.58 9.77 18.52
C GLN A 13 -16.44 8.78 17.70
N ALA A 14 -16.18 7.48 17.81
CA ALA A 14 -16.94 6.44 17.13
C ALA A 14 -18.39 6.41 17.60
N ALA A 15 -18.60 6.51 18.92
CA ALA A 15 -19.94 6.60 19.51
C ALA A 15 -20.69 7.84 19.02
N ARG A 16 -20.06 9.03 19.11
CA ARG A 16 -20.65 10.32 18.71
C ARG A 16 -20.99 10.36 17.21
N TYR A 17 -20.00 10.08 16.35
CA TYR A 17 -20.14 10.29 14.90
C TYR A 17 -20.80 9.12 14.18
N CYS A 18 -20.51 7.87 14.60
CA CYS A 18 -20.94 6.66 13.89
C CYS A 18 -22.06 5.89 14.60
N GLY A 19 -22.36 6.21 15.87
CA GLY A 19 -23.34 5.53 16.71
C GLY A 19 -22.72 4.53 17.68
N ALA A 20 -23.47 4.18 18.71
CA ALA A 20 -23.04 3.31 19.81
C ALA A 20 -24.08 2.21 20.07
N PRO A 21 -23.64 1.01 20.51
CA PRO A 21 -24.57 -0.03 20.94
C PRO A 21 -25.36 0.43 22.18
N ILE A 22 -26.65 0.08 22.25
CA ILE A 22 -27.56 0.45 23.36
C ILE A 22 -28.12 -0.76 24.14
N GLY A 23 -27.64 -1.98 23.85
CA GLY A 23 -28.13 -3.24 24.42
C GLY A 23 -28.92 -4.07 23.39
N ASP A 24 -29.11 -5.37 23.64
CA ASP A 24 -29.89 -6.31 22.82
C ASP A 24 -29.57 -6.37 21.31
N GLY A 25 -28.36 -5.95 20.92
CA GLY A 25 -27.94 -5.89 19.52
C GLY A 25 -28.36 -4.61 18.79
N ASP A 26 -29.06 -3.70 19.46
CA ASP A 26 -29.49 -2.41 18.91
C ASP A 26 -28.41 -1.32 19.02
N TYR A 27 -28.51 -0.34 18.13
CA TYR A 27 -27.56 0.77 18.00
C TYR A 27 -28.26 2.12 18.02
N ALA A 28 -27.81 3.02 18.89
CA ALA A 28 -28.14 4.44 18.79
C ALA A 28 -27.52 5.05 17.52
N PRO A 29 -28.27 5.88 16.77
CA PRO A 29 -27.74 6.53 15.59
C PRO A 29 -26.63 7.52 15.97
N GLY A 30 -25.57 7.53 15.17
CA GLY A 30 -24.55 8.57 15.24
C GLY A 30 -25.02 9.87 14.60
N LEU A 31 -24.24 10.92 14.83
CA LEU A 31 -24.47 12.26 14.28
C LEU A 31 -24.30 12.33 12.76
N LEU A 32 -23.32 11.60 12.21
CA LEU A 32 -22.96 11.71 10.80
C LEU A 32 -23.76 10.76 9.89
N ARG A 33 -23.96 11.20 8.66
CA ARG A 33 -24.44 10.42 7.52
C ARG A 33 -23.34 10.39 6.47
N PHE A 34 -22.94 9.19 6.07
CA PHE A 34 -21.92 8.98 5.06
C PHE A 34 -22.61 8.74 3.72
N HIS A 35 -22.37 9.61 2.75
CA HIS A 35 -22.90 9.44 1.40
C HIS A 35 -22.04 8.45 0.61
N GLY A 36 -22.60 7.95 -0.49
CA GLY A 36 -21.83 7.17 -1.47
C GLY A 36 -20.65 7.98 -2.00
N GLY A 37 -19.56 7.29 -2.31
CA GLY A 37 -18.46 7.87 -3.09
C GLY A 37 -18.74 7.66 -4.57
N TYR A 38 -18.58 8.69 -5.39
CA TYR A 38 -18.82 8.63 -6.83
C TYR A 38 -17.62 9.21 -7.59
N PRO A 39 -17.24 8.63 -8.74
CA PRO A 39 -16.24 9.23 -9.61
C PRO A 39 -16.66 10.64 -10.05
N THR A 40 -15.70 11.56 -10.14
CA THR A 40 -15.95 12.95 -10.56
C THR A 40 -16.03 13.13 -12.08
N ASP A 41 -15.56 12.13 -12.84
CA ASP A 41 -15.53 12.16 -14.30
C ASP A 41 -15.73 10.75 -14.89
N THR A 42 -15.43 10.53 -16.17
CA THR A 42 -15.55 9.24 -16.87
C THR A 42 -14.23 8.47 -17.00
N ARG A 43 -13.08 9.04 -16.63
CA ARG A 43 -11.75 8.40 -16.75
C ARG A 43 -11.64 7.13 -15.92
N TRP A 44 -12.45 6.99 -14.86
CA TRP A 44 -12.53 5.73 -14.10
C TRP A 44 -12.94 4.51 -14.95
N THR A 45 -13.55 4.72 -16.12
CA THR A 45 -13.94 3.63 -17.05
C THR A 45 -12.79 3.10 -17.90
N GLU A 46 -11.63 3.78 -17.87
CA GLU A 46 -10.44 3.39 -18.60
C GLU A 46 -9.57 2.43 -17.76
N HIS A 47 -8.82 1.56 -18.44
CA HIS A 47 -7.89 0.62 -17.78
C HIS A 47 -8.51 -0.26 -16.67
N LEU A 48 -9.78 -0.64 -16.83
CA LEU A 48 -10.54 -1.40 -15.83
C LEU A 48 -10.05 -2.83 -15.62
N VAL A 49 -9.47 -3.45 -16.65
CA VAL A 49 -9.10 -4.86 -16.64
C VAL A 49 -7.68 -5.02 -16.14
N ASP A 50 -7.53 -5.67 -14.99
CA ASP A 50 -6.24 -5.96 -14.36
C ASP A 50 -6.03 -7.48 -14.18
N LEU A 51 -4.77 -7.87 -14.02
CA LEU A 51 -4.32 -9.24 -13.91
C LEU A 51 -3.61 -9.46 -12.57
N VAL A 52 -4.07 -10.44 -11.80
CA VAL A 52 -3.38 -10.90 -10.58
C VAL A 52 -2.83 -12.29 -10.81
N HIS A 53 -1.53 -12.46 -10.59
CA HIS A 53 -0.88 -13.76 -10.70
C HIS A 53 -0.16 -14.12 -9.38
N PRO A 54 -0.78 -14.91 -8.50
CA PRO A 54 -0.16 -15.35 -7.25
C PRO A 54 1.01 -16.31 -7.53
N GLN A 55 2.25 -15.80 -7.55
CA GLN A 55 3.43 -16.60 -7.87
C GLN A 55 4.26 -17.03 -6.65
N GLN A 56 3.86 -16.66 -5.43
CA GLN A 56 4.70 -16.86 -4.24
C GLN A 56 5.00 -18.33 -3.96
N ASN A 57 4.00 -19.21 -4.02
CA ASN A 57 4.21 -20.65 -3.78
C ASN A 57 5.28 -21.18 -4.73
N ARG A 58 5.10 -20.95 -6.04
CA ARG A 58 6.04 -21.33 -7.10
C ARG A 58 7.44 -20.73 -6.93
N GLN A 59 7.53 -19.45 -6.56
CA GLN A 59 8.80 -18.72 -6.52
C GLN A 59 9.58 -18.93 -5.23
N ILE A 60 8.93 -19.31 -4.13
CA ILE A 60 9.52 -19.29 -2.78
C ILE A 60 9.40 -20.62 -2.06
N LYS A 61 8.24 -21.30 -2.14
CA LYS A 61 7.94 -22.46 -1.31
C LYS A 61 8.23 -23.78 -2.02
N GLN A 62 7.55 -24.03 -3.13
CA GLN A 62 7.54 -25.33 -3.80
C GLN A 62 7.23 -25.15 -5.30
N ASP A 63 7.55 -26.14 -6.13
CA ASP A 63 7.32 -26.07 -7.58
C ASP A 63 5.85 -26.32 -7.95
N ASP A 64 5.00 -25.34 -7.61
CA ASP A 64 3.55 -25.38 -7.81
C ASP A 64 3.14 -24.62 -9.08
N ARG A 65 2.03 -25.04 -9.69
CA ARG A 65 1.41 -24.28 -10.79
C ARG A 65 0.67 -23.09 -10.22
N SER A 66 0.81 -21.94 -10.89
CA SER A 66 0.06 -20.73 -10.58
C SER A 66 -0.67 -20.26 -11.83
N SER A 67 -1.88 -19.76 -11.62
CA SER A 67 -2.73 -19.20 -12.67
C SER A 67 -2.82 -17.69 -12.52
N ALA A 68 -3.02 -17.01 -13.65
CA ALA A 68 -3.34 -15.60 -13.67
C ALA A 68 -4.87 -15.43 -13.66
N PHE A 69 -5.34 -14.46 -12.88
CA PHE A 69 -6.76 -14.16 -12.69
C PHE A 69 -7.05 -12.74 -13.16
N VAL A 70 -8.07 -12.59 -13.99
CA VAL A 70 -8.54 -11.27 -14.41
C VAL A 70 -9.44 -10.69 -13.32
N GLN A 71 -9.27 -9.41 -13.01
CA GLN A 71 -10.12 -8.67 -12.09
C GLN A 71 -10.49 -7.30 -12.69
N ILE A 72 -11.60 -6.74 -12.23
CA ILE A 72 -11.96 -5.36 -12.54
C ILE A 72 -11.47 -4.47 -11.40
N SER A 73 -10.69 -3.45 -11.72
CA SER A 73 -10.16 -2.47 -10.78
C SER A 73 -10.18 -1.07 -11.38
N LEU A 74 -10.42 -0.05 -10.54
CA LEU A 74 -10.40 1.34 -10.97
C LEU A 74 -8.95 1.84 -11.01
N TYR A 75 -8.50 2.37 -12.16
CA TYR A 75 -7.15 2.92 -12.31
C TYR A 75 -7.13 4.41 -11.98
N LYS A 76 -6.49 4.77 -10.84
CA LYS A 76 -6.31 6.15 -10.34
C LYS A 76 -7.56 7.05 -10.46
N PRO A 77 -8.76 6.62 -9.99
CA PRO A 77 -9.96 7.44 -10.08
C PRO A 77 -9.92 8.61 -9.08
N GLU A 78 -10.48 9.75 -9.46
CA GLU A 78 -10.86 10.81 -8.52
C GLU A 78 -12.28 10.51 -8.01
N ILE A 79 -12.44 10.39 -6.69
CA ILE A 79 -13.70 10.01 -6.04
C ILE A 79 -14.17 11.13 -5.12
N GLN A 80 -15.33 11.70 -5.39
CA GLN A 80 -15.98 12.65 -4.51
C GLN A 80 -16.78 11.93 -3.43
N VAL A 81 -16.64 12.39 -2.19
CA VAL A 81 -17.27 11.79 -1.02
C VAL A 81 -17.99 12.87 -0.23
N GLY A 82 -19.20 12.56 0.23
CA GLY A 82 -20.00 13.47 1.04
C GLY A 82 -20.16 12.96 2.47
N MET A 83 -20.14 13.88 3.43
CA MET A 83 -20.65 13.65 4.78
C MET A 83 -21.64 14.74 5.15
N SER A 84 -22.72 14.38 5.84
CA SER A 84 -23.66 15.34 6.43
C SER A 84 -23.90 15.01 7.89
N SER A 85 -24.49 15.95 8.63
CA SER A 85 -24.83 15.79 10.05
C SER A 85 -26.32 15.97 10.27
N THR A 86 -26.88 15.27 11.27
CA THR A 86 -28.27 15.46 11.70
C THR A 86 -28.49 16.72 12.53
N ALA A 87 -27.42 17.38 12.96
CA ALA A 87 -27.47 18.67 13.67
C ALA A 87 -26.44 19.64 13.10
N PRO A 88 -26.66 20.97 13.18
CA PRO A 88 -25.66 21.95 12.83
C PRO A 88 -24.39 21.76 13.66
N LEU A 89 -23.23 21.72 13.00
CA LEU A 89 -21.93 21.60 13.65
C LEU A 89 -21.10 22.85 13.37
N PRO A 90 -20.31 23.31 14.35
CA PRO A 90 -19.34 24.37 14.12
C PRO A 90 -18.25 23.90 13.15
N GLU A 91 -17.64 24.84 12.43
CA GLU A 91 -16.58 24.55 11.46
C GLU A 91 -15.41 23.76 12.06
N SER A 92 -15.04 24.07 13.31
CA SER A 92 -13.98 23.34 14.03
C SER A 92 -14.28 21.85 14.22
N GLU A 93 -15.55 21.46 14.32
CA GLU A 93 -15.93 20.05 14.42
C GLU A 93 -15.85 19.38 13.04
N TRP A 94 -16.17 20.11 11.96
CA TRP A 94 -15.93 19.63 10.59
C TRP A 94 -14.45 19.45 10.27
N GLU A 95 -13.57 20.34 10.73
CA GLU A 95 -12.12 20.18 10.62
C GLU A 95 -11.64 18.88 11.29
N GLU A 96 -12.15 18.58 12.50
CA GLU A 96 -11.84 17.33 13.19
C GLU A 96 -12.35 16.11 12.40
N ILE A 97 -13.59 16.15 11.89
CA ILE A 97 -14.19 15.09 11.08
C ILE A 97 -13.33 14.84 9.83
N TRP A 98 -12.90 15.90 9.13
CA TRP A 98 -12.03 15.74 7.96
C TRP A 98 -10.64 15.23 8.33
N ALA A 99 -10.10 15.60 9.49
CA ALA A 99 -8.85 15.03 9.98
C ALA A 99 -8.97 13.53 10.31
N ILE A 100 -10.08 13.10 10.93
CA ILE A 100 -10.38 11.68 11.16
C ILE A 100 -10.50 10.95 9.81
N TRP A 101 -11.22 11.52 8.86
CA TRP A 101 -11.37 10.97 7.52
C TRP A 101 -10.02 10.80 6.82
N GLY A 102 -9.15 11.82 6.86
CA GLY A 102 -7.79 11.79 6.32
C GLY A 102 -6.94 10.66 6.93
N ARG A 103 -7.01 10.48 8.26
CA ARG A 103 -6.33 9.35 8.93
C ARG A 103 -6.89 8.01 8.48
N GLY A 104 -8.21 7.87 8.38
CA GLY A 104 -8.85 6.63 7.95
C GLY A 104 -8.51 6.26 6.51
N ILE A 105 -8.60 7.22 5.57
CA ILE A 105 -8.34 6.96 4.16
C ILE A 105 -6.86 6.70 3.88
N SER A 106 -5.95 7.25 4.70
CA SER A 106 -4.50 6.99 4.62
C SER A 106 -4.14 5.52 4.75
N MET A 107 -5.00 4.72 5.39
CA MET A 107 -4.85 3.27 5.54
C MET A 107 -5.33 2.48 4.32
N GLY A 108 -5.90 3.16 3.32
CA GLY A 108 -6.46 2.65 2.08
C GLY A 108 -7.93 2.23 2.15
N LEU A 109 -8.55 2.11 0.98
CA LEU A 109 -9.97 1.85 0.76
C LEU A 109 -10.18 0.62 -0.12
N GLY A 110 -11.15 -0.21 0.24
CA GLY A 110 -11.54 -1.38 -0.55
C GLY A 110 -10.71 -2.63 -0.25
N CYS A 111 -10.47 -3.45 -1.27
CA CYS A 111 -9.81 -4.75 -1.14
C CYS A 111 -8.33 -4.67 -1.56
N ARG A 112 -7.53 -5.67 -1.16
CA ARG A 112 -6.12 -5.83 -1.54
C ARG A 112 -5.23 -4.62 -1.21
N VAL A 113 -5.63 -3.83 -0.21
CA VAL A 113 -4.93 -2.60 0.19
C VAL A 113 -3.49 -2.84 0.59
N CYS A 114 -3.23 -3.94 1.30
CA CYS A 114 -1.88 -4.35 1.67
C CYS A 114 -0.99 -4.61 0.43
N ALA A 115 -1.55 -4.97 -0.72
CA ALA A 115 -0.84 -5.17 -1.97
C ALA A 115 -0.70 -3.89 -2.83
N GLY A 116 -1.11 -2.73 -2.31
CA GLY A 116 -0.99 -1.42 -2.96
C GLY A 116 -2.26 -0.93 -3.67
N TYR A 117 -3.36 -1.70 -3.66
CA TYR A 117 -4.64 -1.25 -4.23
C TYR A 117 -5.34 -0.26 -3.30
N GLY A 118 -6.16 0.63 -3.87
CA GLY A 118 -6.98 1.53 -3.06
C GLY A 118 -6.21 2.43 -2.10
N GLN A 119 -4.92 2.65 -2.38
CA GLN A 119 -4.08 3.60 -1.64
C GLN A 119 -4.41 5.02 -2.11
N PRO A 120 -4.55 5.99 -1.20
CA PRO A 120 -4.70 7.39 -1.58
C PRO A 120 -3.39 7.93 -2.16
N GLU A 121 -3.46 9.01 -2.92
CA GLU A 121 -2.27 9.71 -3.42
C GLU A 121 -1.42 10.28 -2.28
N THR A 122 -2.08 10.76 -1.22
CA THR A 122 -1.43 11.33 -0.04
C THR A 122 -1.71 10.49 1.21
N HIS A 123 -0.64 10.11 1.91
CA HIS A 123 -0.71 9.47 3.21
C HIS A 123 -0.48 10.50 4.32
N THR A 124 -1.51 10.79 5.11
CA THR A 124 -1.52 11.78 6.19
C THR A 124 -1.43 11.16 7.60
N GLY A 125 -1.22 9.84 7.73
CA GLY A 125 -1.16 9.16 9.03
C GLY A 125 -0.35 7.86 9.06
N ASN A 126 0.11 7.48 10.26
CA ASN A 126 0.75 6.20 10.62
C ASN A 126 1.94 5.77 9.74
N VAL A 127 2.73 6.73 9.26
CA VAL A 127 3.92 6.43 8.47
C VAL A 127 5.04 5.91 9.36
N LEU A 128 5.43 4.65 9.14
CA LEU A 128 6.49 3.99 9.87
C LEU A 128 7.88 4.30 9.27
N TYR A 129 7.97 4.27 7.94
CA TYR A 129 9.23 4.42 7.21
C TYR A 129 8.98 4.89 5.77
N ARG A 130 9.85 5.77 5.25
CA ARG A 130 9.87 6.21 3.85
C ARG A 130 11.27 6.06 3.25
N ALA A 131 11.33 5.72 1.97
CA ALA A 131 12.57 5.66 1.21
C ALA A 131 12.36 6.18 -0.21
N GLN A 132 13.31 6.99 -0.69
CA GLN A 132 13.41 7.34 -2.10
C GLN A 132 14.14 6.21 -2.83
N LEU A 133 13.50 5.68 -3.86
CA LEU A 133 13.98 4.54 -4.63
C LEU A 133 14.14 4.95 -6.09
N ILE A 134 15.26 4.54 -6.69
CA ILE A 134 15.56 4.70 -8.10
C ILE A 134 16.02 3.35 -8.64
N GLY A 135 15.48 2.93 -9.77
CA GLY A 135 15.92 1.70 -10.40
C GLY A 135 15.24 1.41 -11.71
N GLN A 136 15.65 0.30 -12.32
CA GLN A 136 15.17 -0.15 -13.61
C GLN A 136 14.97 -1.65 -13.60
N GLY A 137 14.13 -2.15 -14.52
CA GLY A 137 13.86 -3.57 -14.61
C GLY A 137 12.96 -3.94 -15.78
N GLN A 138 12.58 -5.21 -15.83
CA GLN A 138 11.60 -5.71 -16.79
C GLN A 138 10.19 -5.32 -16.34
N ALA A 139 9.43 -4.69 -17.21
CA ALA A 139 8.04 -4.34 -16.98
C ALA A 139 7.13 -5.56 -17.16
N ALA A 140 6.04 -5.58 -16.39
CA ALA A 140 4.92 -6.47 -16.67
C ALA A 140 4.24 -6.02 -17.99
N LYS A 141 3.35 -6.85 -18.51
CA LYS A 141 2.52 -6.49 -19.66
C LYS A 141 1.05 -6.61 -19.30
N LEU A 142 0.26 -5.65 -19.76
CA LEU A 142 -1.19 -5.72 -19.80
C LEU A 142 -1.64 -6.75 -20.84
N LEU A 143 -2.94 -7.06 -20.88
CA LEU A 143 -3.50 -8.04 -21.83
C LEU A 143 -3.35 -7.62 -23.29
N ASP A 144 -3.26 -6.32 -23.55
CA ASP A 144 -2.99 -5.73 -24.88
C ASP A 144 -1.49 -5.71 -25.23
N GLY A 145 -0.61 -6.18 -24.34
CA GLY A 145 0.84 -6.19 -24.52
C GLY A 145 1.55 -4.91 -24.07
N THR A 146 0.83 -3.87 -23.64
CA THR A 146 1.39 -2.61 -23.15
C THR A 146 2.20 -2.84 -21.88
N GLY A 147 3.37 -2.20 -21.79
CA GLY A 147 4.24 -2.25 -20.61
C GLY A 147 3.62 -1.64 -19.38
N GLU A 148 3.89 -2.22 -18.21
CA GLU A 148 3.39 -1.70 -16.93
C GLU A 148 4.42 -1.88 -15.82
N PHE A 149 4.64 -0.79 -15.07
CA PHE A 149 5.36 -0.85 -13.81
C PHE A 149 4.40 -1.17 -12.66
N ARG A 150 4.67 -2.27 -11.94
CA ARG A 150 3.83 -2.75 -10.84
C ARG A 150 4.54 -2.62 -9.49
N PRO A 151 4.29 -1.56 -8.70
CA PRO A 151 5.00 -1.34 -7.43
C PRO A 151 4.74 -2.42 -6.36
N ASN A 152 3.67 -3.20 -6.51
CA ASN A 152 3.37 -4.34 -5.63
C ASN A 152 4.52 -5.37 -5.57
N MET A 153 5.42 -5.38 -6.56
CA MET A 153 6.63 -6.20 -6.59
C MET A 153 7.57 -5.96 -5.41
N PHE A 154 7.63 -4.72 -4.87
CA PHE A 154 8.47 -4.42 -3.71
C PHE A 154 8.00 -5.18 -2.47
N ARG A 155 6.69 -5.18 -2.21
CA ARG A 155 6.12 -5.92 -1.08
C ARG A 155 6.27 -7.42 -1.30
N ALA A 156 6.01 -7.91 -2.51
CA ALA A 156 6.18 -9.34 -2.81
C ALA A 156 7.62 -9.80 -2.52
N THR A 157 8.60 -8.99 -2.94
CA THR A 157 10.04 -9.23 -2.71
C THR A 157 10.38 -9.19 -1.23
N ILE A 158 10.02 -8.11 -0.53
CA ILE A 158 10.31 -7.92 0.90
C ILE A 158 9.64 -9.02 1.75
N ARG A 159 8.37 -9.33 1.48
CA ARG A 159 7.65 -10.44 2.12
C ARG A 159 8.33 -11.78 1.86
N GLY A 160 8.82 -11.99 0.63
CA GLY A 160 9.55 -13.18 0.25
C GLY A 160 10.91 -13.33 0.94
N HIS A 161 11.62 -12.23 1.20
CA HIS A 161 12.86 -12.26 1.98
C HIS A 161 12.58 -12.47 3.47
N ALA A 162 11.54 -11.83 4.02
CA ALA A 162 11.11 -12.08 5.39
C ALA A 162 10.80 -13.57 5.63
N LEU A 163 10.05 -14.21 4.72
CA LEU A 163 9.75 -15.64 4.82
C LEU A 163 11.00 -16.52 4.84
N ARG A 164 11.99 -16.22 3.98
CA ARG A 164 13.24 -16.98 3.93
C ARG A 164 14.08 -16.79 5.20
N LEU A 165 14.20 -15.55 5.67
CA LEU A 165 14.95 -15.23 6.89
C LEU A 165 14.31 -15.90 8.09
N PHE A 166 12.98 -15.79 8.23
CA PHE A 166 12.27 -16.42 9.34
C PHE A 166 12.33 -17.94 9.25
N GLY A 167 12.17 -18.53 8.07
CA GLY A 167 12.32 -19.98 7.88
C GLY A 167 13.72 -20.53 8.19
N GLY A 168 14.75 -19.68 8.23
CA GLY A 168 16.09 -20.05 8.71
C GLY A 168 16.27 -19.89 10.23
N LEU A 169 15.36 -19.17 10.90
CA LEU A 169 15.41 -18.88 12.34
C LEU A 169 14.38 -19.67 13.16
N THR A 170 13.36 -20.21 12.50
CA THR A 170 12.25 -20.93 13.13
C THR A 170 11.67 -21.98 12.19
N ASP A 171 10.65 -22.70 12.62
CA ASP A 171 9.96 -23.70 11.79
C ASP A 171 9.07 -23.05 10.72
N ALA A 172 8.70 -23.84 9.70
CA ALA A 172 7.93 -23.35 8.56
C ALA A 172 6.56 -22.75 8.94
N SER A 173 5.86 -23.34 9.90
CA SER A 173 4.54 -22.88 10.35
C SER A 173 4.66 -21.53 11.06
N THR A 174 5.64 -21.42 11.97
CA THR A 174 5.92 -20.17 12.68
C THR A 174 6.37 -19.07 11.72
N ALA A 175 7.23 -19.38 10.74
CA ALA A 175 7.68 -18.41 9.74
C ALA A 175 6.51 -17.87 8.89
N ASP A 176 5.63 -18.74 8.41
CA ASP A 176 4.44 -18.35 7.66
C ASP A 176 3.51 -17.47 8.50
N ARG A 177 3.23 -17.87 9.75
CA ARG A 177 2.40 -17.10 10.68
C ARG A 177 2.96 -15.70 10.93
N LEU A 178 4.27 -15.58 11.18
CA LEU A 178 4.92 -14.28 11.40
C LEU A 178 4.87 -13.39 10.17
N VAL A 179 5.10 -13.95 8.99
CA VAL A 179 4.98 -13.22 7.72
C VAL A 179 3.54 -12.74 7.49
N ASP A 180 2.55 -13.58 7.78
CA ASP A 180 1.14 -13.24 7.63
C ASP A 180 0.69 -12.22 8.68
N GLN A 181 1.25 -12.24 9.90
CA GLN A 181 1.05 -11.19 10.90
C GLN A 181 1.61 -9.84 10.42
N LEU A 182 2.80 -9.82 9.82
CA LEU A 182 3.42 -8.59 9.32
C LEU A 182 2.69 -8.02 8.11
N PHE A 183 2.46 -8.84 7.09
CA PHE A 183 2.01 -8.35 5.78
C PHE A 183 0.54 -8.62 5.51
N GLY A 184 -0.10 -9.53 6.26
CA GLY A 184 -1.47 -9.97 6.05
C GLY A 184 -1.55 -11.19 5.14
N SER A 185 -2.68 -11.88 5.24
CA SER A 185 -2.98 -13.11 4.49
C SER A 185 -4.38 -13.04 3.89
N ALA A 186 -4.57 -13.68 2.74
CA ALA A 186 -5.87 -13.88 2.12
C ALA A 186 -6.44 -15.30 2.41
N MET A 187 -5.72 -16.12 3.18
CA MET A 187 -6.13 -17.47 3.53
C MET A 187 -7.20 -17.44 4.65
N ASP A 188 -8.10 -18.43 4.63
CA ASP A 188 -9.22 -18.59 5.57
C ASP A 188 -10.12 -17.35 5.73
N LYS A 189 -10.05 -16.67 6.88
CA LYS A 189 -10.86 -15.48 7.22
C LYS A 189 -10.23 -14.16 6.76
N GLY A 190 -9.02 -14.22 6.19
CA GLY A 190 -8.22 -13.06 5.87
C GLY A 190 -7.64 -12.39 7.12
N THR A 191 -6.33 -12.14 7.12
CA THR A 191 -5.64 -11.45 8.21
C THR A 191 -5.19 -10.08 7.73
N VAL A 192 -5.60 -9.04 8.44
CA VAL A 192 -5.02 -7.70 8.25
C VAL A 192 -3.62 -7.73 8.86
N GLY A 193 -2.59 -7.56 8.04
CA GLY A 193 -1.22 -7.47 8.53
C GLY A 193 -0.99 -6.17 9.30
N LEU A 194 0.15 -6.05 9.99
CA LEU A 194 0.59 -4.82 10.68
C LEU A 194 1.12 -3.74 9.74
N LEU A 195 1.58 -4.13 8.54
CA LEU A 195 2.27 -3.26 7.60
C LEU A 195 1.48 -3.07 6.29
N GLY A 196 1.26 -1.81 5.95
CA GLY A 196 0.79 -1.35 4.65
C GLY A 196 1.94 -0.81 3.81
N MET A 197 1.86 -0.94 2.49
CA MET A 197 2.86 -0.43 1.56
C MET A 197 2.19 0.43 0.49
N GLY A 198 2.74 1.62 0.31
CA GLY A 198 2.42 2.53 -0.79
C GLY A 198 3.69 2.85 -1.58
N PHE A 199 3.55 3.06 -2.88
CA PHE A 199 4.61 3.59 -3.72
C PHE A 199 4.04 4.69 -4.59
N ARG A 200 4.69 5.85 -4.57
CA ARG A 200 4.36 6.97 -5.43
C ARG A 200 5.48 7.17 -6.43
N ASP A 201 5.20 6.92 -7.70
CA ASP A 201 6.11 7.27 -8.79
C ASP A 201 6.21 8.79 -8.93
N ALA A 202 7.44 9.28 -9.06
CA ALA A 202 7.75 10.68 -9.36
C ALA A 202 8.20 10.84 -10.81
N ASP A 203 8.80 9.80 -11.38
CA ASP A 203 9.29 9.73 -12.75
C ASP A 203 9.25 8.26 -13.18
N LEU A 204 8.45 7.91 -14.19
CA LEU A 204 8.33 6.57 -14.73
C LEU A 204 8.50 6.62 -16.25
N GLN A 205 9.50 5.91 -16.74
CA GLN A 205 9.77 5.72 -18.16
C GLN A 205 9.60 4.24 -18.50
N LEU A 206 8.77 3.96 -19.50
CA LEU A 206 8.63 2.64 -20.08
C LEU A 206 9.40 2.60 -21.40
N ASP A 207 10.17 1.54 -21.61
CA ASP A 207 11.00 1.38 -22.79
C ASP A 207 11.01 -0.09 -23.25
N ALA A 208 11.75 -0.39 -24.30
CA ALA A 208 12.02 -1.74 -24.77
C ALA A 208 13.53 -2.01 -24.81
N PHE A 209 13.94 -3.16 -24.28
CA PHE A 209 15.29 -3.66 -24.38
C PHE A 209 15.34 -4.89 -25.29
N GLY A 210 16.26 -4.91 -26.25
CA GLY A 210 16.42 -5.99 -27.21
C GLY A 210 16.03 -5.59 -28.63
N LYS A 211 15.95 -6.57 -29.54
CA LYS A 211 15.59 -6.37 -30.95
C LYS A 211 14.50 -7.35 -31.36
N ASP A 212 13.62 -6.89 -32.26
CA ASP A 212 12.62 -7.70 -32.94
C ASP A 212 11.79 -8.58 -31.97
N ALA A 213 11.69 -9.88 -32.27
CA ALA A 213 10.91 -10.85 -31.50
C ALA A 213 11.40 -11.06 -30.05
N TYR A 214 12.61 -10.58 -29.71
CA TYR A 214 13.19 -10.69 -28.37
C TYR A 214 13.09 -9.40 -27.56
N ALA A 215 12.42 -8.36 -28.08
CA ALA A 215 12.22 -7.11 -27.36
C ALA A 215 11.41 -7.34 -26.07
N LEU A 216 12.01 -6.98 -24.94
CA LEU A 216 11.42 -7.04 -23.62
C LEU A 216 11.05 -5.63 -23.18
N THR A 217 9.83 -5.46 -22.69
CA THR A 217 9.42 -4.19 -22.10
C THR A 217 10.15 -3.98 -20.79
N THR A 218 10.70 -2.80 -20.60
CA THR A 218 11.47 -2.38 -19.43
C THR A 218 10.87 -1.13 -18.81
N TYR A 219 11.27 -0.83 -17.59
CA TYR A 219 10.98 0.42 -16.92
C TYR A 219 12.25 1.01 -16.32
N ALA A 220 12.29 2.33 -16.21
CA ALA A 220 13.14 3.08 -15.30
C ALA A 220 12.24 3.97 -14.45
N VAL A 221 12.40 3.95 -13.13
CA VAL A 221 11.50 4.64 -12.21
C VAL A 221 12.24 5.28 -11.05
N LYS A 222 11.78 6.48 -10.67
CA LYS A 222 12.09 7.16 -9.41
C LYS A 222 10.79 7.31 -8.64
N GLY A 223 10.82 7.02 -7.35
CA GLY A 223 9.63 7.20 -6.52
C GLY A 223 9.88 7.01 -5.04
N GLU A 224 8.83 7.20 -4.26
CA GLU A 224 8.84 7.10 -2.81
C GLU A 224 8.11 5.83 -2.36
N LEU A 225 8.86 4.91 -1.74
CA LEU A 225 8.29 3.78 -1.01
C LEU A 225 7.90 4.24 0.39
N THR A 226 6.64 4.03 0.77
CA THR A 226 6.10 4.33 2.10
C THR A 226 5.60 3.06 2.76
N TRP A 227 6.04 2.82 4.01
CA TRP A 227 5.51 1.80 4.89
C TRP A 227 4.66 2.45 5.99
N LEU A 228 3.49 1.87 6.21
CA LEU A 228 2.46 2.39 7.11
C LEU A 228 2.11 1.34 8.16
N LEU A 229 1.77 1.77 9.37
CA LEU A 229 1.07 0.93 10.32
C LEU A 229 -0.43 0.92 10.01
N THR A 230 -0.97 -0.29 9.84
CA THR A 230 -2.39 -0.54 9.57
C THR A 230 -3.20 -0.76 10.84
N GLN A 231 -2.54 -0.85 11.99
CA GLN A 231 -3.14 -1.15 13.28
C GLN A 231 -2.38 -0.40 14.36
N HIS A 232 -3.06 -0.12 15.48
CA HIS A 232 -2.40 0.43 16.65
C HIS A 232 -1.50 -0.64 17.28
N VAL A 233 -0.27 -0.27 17.59
CA VAL A 233 0.73 -1.12 18.27
C VAL A 233 1.33 -0.33 19.43
N SER A 234 1.98 -1.01 20.37
CA SER A 234 2.73 -0.32 21.43
C SER A 234 3.94 0.42 20.86
N GLU A 235 4.44 1.42 21.58
CA GLU A 235 5.64 2.17 21.19
C GLU A 235 6.86 1.25 20.98
N ALA A 236 7.02 0.24 21.84
CA ALA A 236 8.09 -0.73 21.71
C ALA A 236 7.98 -1.55 20.41
N GLU A 237 6.76 -1.95 20.06
CA GLU A 237 6.48 -2.66 18.80
C GLU A 237 6.67 -1.77 17.58
N ASP A 238 6.25 -0.50 17.62
CA ASP A 238 6.51 0.48 16.55
C ASP A 238 8.01 0.56 16.25
N GLN A 239 8.82 0.80 17.28
CA GLN A 239 10.28 0.91 17.11
C GLN A 239 10.90 -0.39 16.59
N ALA A 240 10.41 -1.55 17.03
CA ALA A 240 10.88 -2.85 16.54
C ALA A 240 10.50 -3.08 15.08
N LEU A 241 9.24 -2.80 14.71
CA LEU A 241 8.72 -2.92 13.35
C LEU A 241 9.46 -1.97 12.39
N LYS A 242 9.72 -0.74 12.83
CA LYS A 242 10.50 0.24 12.07
C LYS A 242 11.90 -0.28 11.75
N LYS A 243 12.62 -0.77 12.76
CA LYS A 243 13.96 -1.38 12.57
C LYS A 243 13.89 -2.56 11.61
N LEU A 244 12.91 -3.44 11.80
CA LEU A 244 12.72 -4.62 10.96
C LEU A 244 12.46 -4.23 9.51
N ILE A 245 11.53 -3.31 9.24
CA ILE A 245 11.15 -2.96 7.85
C ILE A 245 12.26 -2.19 7.13
N VAL A 246 13.01 -1.36 7.85
CA VAL A 246 14.21 -0.70 7.31
C VAL A 246 15.24 -1.76 6.92
N ALA A 247 15.54 -2.72 7.81
CA ALA A 247 16.48 -3.79 7.54
C ALA A 247 16.04 -4.67 6.37
N LEU A 248 14.78 -5.11 6.35
CA LEU A 248 14.22 -5.92 5.26
C LEU A 248 14.22 -5.17 3.93
N THR A 249 13.88 -3.88 3.91
CA THR A 249 13.92 -3.07 2.70
C THR A 249 15.35 -2.97 2.16
N ARG A 250 16.33 -2.65 3.01
CA ARG A 250 17.75 -2.58 2.63
C ARG A 250 18.26 -3.93 2.14
N PHE A 251 17.96 -5.00 2.86
CA PHE A 251 18.33 -6.36 2.49
C PHE A 251 17.75 -6.77 1.14
N ALA A 252 16.46 -6.49 0.90
CA ALA A 252 15.80 -6.77 -0.37
C ALA A 252 16.43 -5.97 -1.52
N MET A 253 16.72 -4.68 -1.33
CA MET A 253 17.37 -3.87 -2.36
C MET A 253 18.81 -4.33 -2.64
N LEU A 254 19.56 -4.75 -1.61
CA LEU A 254 20.94 -5.19 -1.75
C LEU A 254 21.06 -6.55 -2.45
N LEU A 255 20.20 -7.52 -2.10
CA LEU A 255 20.35 -8.92 -2.54
C LEU A 255 19.35 -9.33 -3.62
N GLY A 256 18.16 -8.72 -3.64
CA GLY A 256 17.14 -8.96 -4.66
C GLY A 256 17.24 -7.97 -5.83
N GLY A 257 17.81 -6.78 -5.60
CA GLY A 257 17.75 -5.67 -6.54
C GLY A 257 16.38 -4.98 -6.54
N PHE A 258 16.17 -4.07 -7.50
CA PHE A 258 14.97 -3.25 -7.55
C PHE A 258 13.72 -4.08 -7.93
N GLY A 259 12.96 -4.49 -6.93
CA GLY A 259 11.66 -5.16 -7.11
C GLY A 259 11.71 -6.63 -7.55
N LYS A 260 12.86 -7.30 -7.45
CA LYS A 260 13.03 -8.71 -7.82
C LYS A 260 13.28 -9.61 -6.60
N SER A 261 12.79 -10.85 -6.69
CA SER A 261 13.20 -11.94 -5.80
C SER A 261 14.46 -12.63 -6.34
N TRP A 262 15.24 -13.24 -5.44
CA TRP A 262 16.54 -13.93 -5.66
C TRP A 262 16.65 -14.80 -6.93
N ARG A 263 15.55 -15.28 -7.52
CA ARG A 263 15.54 -16.16 -8.70
C ARG A 263 15.73 -15.47 -10.05
N ARG A 264 15.67 -14.13 -10.17
CA ARG A 264 15.83 -13.45 -11.47
C ARG A 264 17.14 -12.67 -11.54
N ALA A 265 18.04 -13.11 -12.42
CA ALA A 265 19.37 -12.55 -12.64
C ALA A 265 19.35 -11.05 -13.04
N ASP A 266 20.54 -10.49 -12.85
CA ASP A 266 21.02 -9.10 -12.89
C ASP A 266 20.46 -8.20 -14.01
N GLN A 267 20.31 -6.91 -13.69
CA GLN A 267 20.24 -5.78 -14.63
C GLN A 267 21.03 -4.66 -13.94
N GLN A 268 22.13 -4.24 -14.56
CA GLN A 268 23.15 -3.33 -14.02
C GLN A 268 22.57 -2.27 -13.06
N GLY A 269 22.95 -2.37 -11.79
CA GLY A 269 23.06 -1.19 -10.95
C GLY A 269 24.18 -0.34 -11.54
N SER A 270 23.85 0.83 -12.10
CA SER A 270 24.89 1.77 -12.52
C SER A 270 25.64 2.22 -11.26
N THR A 271 26.82 1.66 -11.07
CA THR A 271 27.85 2.20 -10.17
C THR A 271 28.35 3.51 -10.76
N SER A 272 27.64 4.60 -10.49
CA SER A 272 28.25 5.92 -10.40
C SER A 272 28.28 6.32 -8.92
N PRO A 273 29.46 6.63 -8.35
CA PRO A 273 29.59 6.97 -6.95
C PRO A 273 29.06 8.39 -6.75
N SER A 274 27.75 8.52 -6.53
CA SER A 274 27.18 9.73 -5.95
C SER A 274 26.83 9.41 -4.50
N PRO A 275 27.46 10.08 -3.51
CA PRO A 275 27.24 9.78 -2.11
C PRO A 275 25.76 10.02 -1.76
N LEU A 276 25.25 9.15 -0.90
CA LEU A 276 23.94 9.23 -0.29
C LEU A 276 23.86 10.55 0.51
N VAL A 277 23.32 11.62 -0.08
CA VAL A 277 23.14 12.90 0.63
C VAL A 277 21.82 12.85 1.39
N LEU A 278 21.92 12.74 2.71
CA LEU A 278 20.80 12.89 3.65
C LEU A 278 20.66 14.37 4.00
N HIS A 279 19.58 15.03 3.56
CA HIS A 279 19.25 16.37 4.05
C HIS A 279 18.38 16.28 5.32
N PRO A 280 18.72 17.02 6.39
CA PRO A 280 17.86 17.16 7.56
C PRO A 280 16.61 18.02 7.25
N PRO A 281 15.51 17.88 8.01
CA PRO A 281 14.22 18.48 7.68
C PRO A 281 14.22 20.00 7.92
N GLY A 282 13.95 20.77 6.86
CA GLY A 282 13.63 22.20 6.92
C GLY A 282 12.14 22.43 7.18
N HIS A 283 11.82 23.45 7.99
CA HIS A 283 10.47 23.84 8.39
C HIS A 283 9.52 24.17 7.21
N PRO A 284 8.20 23.93 7.37
CA PRO A 284 7.21 24.15 6.32
C PRO A 284 6.82 25.63 6.19
N ARG A 285 6.72 26.12 4.94
CA ARG A 285 5.97 27.34 4.61
C ARG A 285 4.54 26.98 4.21
N LYS A 286 3.60 27.78 4.71
CA LYS A 286 2.14 27.69 4.52
C LYS A 286 1.74 27.89 3.06
N GLY A 287 0.73 27.12 2.64
CA GLY A 287 -0.04 27.33 1.42
C GLY A 287 -1.18 26.31 1.37
N ASN A 288 -2.38 26.75 1.75
CA ASN A 288 -3.61 25.95 1.70
C ASN A 288 -4.08 25.82 0.26
N PHE A 289 -4.37 24.60 -0.19
CA PHE A 289 -5.55 24.14 -0.96
C PHE A 289 -5.37 22.63 -1.18
N VAL A 290 -6.35 21.80 -0.80
CA VAL A 290 -6.32 20.35 -1.04
C VAL A 290 -7.32 20.02 -2.14
N LYS A 291 -6.78 19.61 -3.29
CA LYS A 291 -7.47 18.87 -4.36
C LYS A 291 -7.01 17.42 -4.22
N LEU A 292 -7.93 16.45 -4.20
CA LEU A 292 -7.66 15.01 -4.20
C LEU A 292 -7.90 14.44 -5.59
#